data_AF-A0A076LQH0-F1
#
_entry.id   AF-A0A076LQH0-F1
#
_cell.length_a   1.000
_cell.length_b   1.000
_cell.length_c   1.000
_cell.angle_alpha   90.00
_cell.angle_beta   90.00
_cell.angle_gamma   90.00
#
_symmetry.space_group_name_H-M   'P 1'
#
loop_
_entity.id
_entity.type
_entity.pdbx_description
1 polymer ?
#
loop_
_entity_poly.entity_id
_entity_poly.type
_entity_poly.pdbx_seq_one_letter_code
_entity_poly.pdbx_strand_id
1 'polypeptide(L)'
;MPALLSLLLMPLVVYWLYPPQIRHTPDAPRFARERLRALGPISLAEKITLAVFLLLLVLWADIPAWLLGDGWSVNATTAAFVGLAILLCSGVLSWDDLLKCKGAWDTVMWFAALVMMATFLGKLGLIAWLSQSVSALIDGMGMHWVGGMLLLTLVYVYAHYFFASTTAHITAMFAAFFAAGLALGVPPALFALVLAFSSSLMMSLTHYGTGTAPIIFGSGYVTLGEWWKTGFILSAVNLTLWLSVGSLWWHWLGYW
;
A
#
# COMPACT_ATOMS: atom_id res chain seq x y z
N MET A 1 -1.69 -2.79 -19.04
CA MET A 1 -2.99 -3.46 -19.27
C MET A 1 -3.59 -4.09 -17.99
N PRO A 2 -2.95 -5.04 -17.28
CA PRO A 2 -3.55 -5.67 -16.08
C PRO A 2 -3.92 -4.67 -14.97
N ALA A 3 -3.13 -3.61 -14.78
CA ALA A 3 -3.46 -2.54 -13.83
C ALA A 3 -4.78 -1.80 -14.14
N LEU A 4 -5.10 -1.57 -15.42
CA LEU A 4 -6.35 -0.93 -15.82
C LEU A 4 -7.55 -1.83 -15.52
N LEU A 5 -7.40 -3.12 -15.79
CA LEU A 5 -8.43 -4.10 -15.45
C LEU A 5 -8.63 -4.21 -13.94
N SER A 6 -7.54 -4.22 -13.16
CA SER A 6 -7.61 -4.22 -11.69
C SER A 6 -8.30 -2.94 -11.18
N LEU A 7 -7.95 -1.77 -11.72
CA LEU A 7 -8.56 -0.49 -11.36
C LEU A 7 -10.09 -0.48 -11.58
N LEU A 8 -10.57 -1.16 -12.63
CA LEU A 8 -12.00 -1.27 -12.93
C LEU A 8 -12.67 -2.39 -12.11
N LEU A 9 -11.99 -3.52 -11.92
CA LEU A 9 -12.56 -4.71 -11.28
C LEU A 9 -12.61 -4.59 -9.76
N MET A 10 -11.59 -4.01 -9.11
CA MET A 10 -11.52 -3.94 -7.65
C MET A 10 -12.71 -3.17 -7.03
N PRO A 11 -13.12 -1.99 -7.54
CA PRO A 11 -14.32 -1.32 -7.04
C PRO A 11 -15.59 -2.15 -7.21
N LEU A 12 -15.73 -2.88 -8.32
CA LEU A 12 -16.90 -3.73 -8.57
C LEU A 12 -16.97 -4.91 -7.59
N VAL A 13 -15.83 -5.54 -7.30
CA VAL A 13 -15.75 -6.62 -6.31
C VAL A 13 -16.13 -6.09 -4.93
N VAL A 14 -15.58 -4.94 -4.51
CA VAL A 14 -15.93 -4.31 -3.23
C VAL A 14 -17.41 -3.93 -3.18
N TYR A 15 -17.96 -3.36 -4.25
CA TYR A 15 -19.38 -2.99 -4.33
C TYR A 15 -20.30 -4.21 -4.22
N TRP A 16 -19.90 -5.36 -4.77
CA TRP A 16 -20.67 -6.59 -4.66
C TRP A 16 -20.58 -7.22 -3.27
N LEU A 17 -19.40 -7.20 -2.62
CA LEU A 17 -19.20 -7.72 -1.27
C LEU A 17 -19.87 -6.85 -0.20
N TYR A 18 -19.77 -5.53 -0.35
CA TYR A 18 -20.23 -4.53 0.61
C TYR A 18 -21.03 -3.44 -0.12
N PRO A 19 -22.24 -3.78 -0.61
CA PRO A 19 -23.07 -2.80 -1.28
C PRO A 19 -23.40 -1.64 -0.34
N PRO A 20 -23.25 -0.37 -0.80
CA PRO A 20 -23.64 0.77 0.01
C PRO A 20 -25.14 0.71 0.29
N GLN A 21 -25.52 1.01 1.53
CA GLN A 21 -26.93 1.04 1.97
C GLN A 21 -27.72 2.12 1.23
N ILE A 22 -27.07 3.25 0.93
CA ILE A 22 -27.66 4.38 0.22
C ILE A 22 -27.06 4.43 -1.19
N ARG A 23 -27.89 4.17 -2.20
CA ARG A 23 -27.48 4.17 -3.62
C ARG A 23 -28.00 5.35 -4.41
N HIS A 24 -29.00 6.05 -3.89
CA HIS A 24 -29.59 7.23 -4.50
C HIS A 24 -29.68 8.35 -3.47
N THR A 25 -29.03 9.47 -3.79
CA THR A 25 -29.06 10.71 -3.00
C THR A 25 -29.42 11.89 -3.91
N PRO A 26 -30.66 11.97 -4.42
CA PRO A 26 -31.06 13.00 -5.40
C PRO A 26 -30.90 14.42 -4.86
N ASP A 27 -31.04 14.60 -3.55
CA ASP A 27 -30.88 15.88 -2.87
C ASP A 27 -29.44 16.24 -2.50
N ALA A 28 -28.45 15.36 -2.73
CA ALA A 28 -27.06 15.62 -2.35
C ALA A 28 -26.49 16.93 -2.93
N PRO A 29 -26.72 17.29 -4.21
CA PRO A 29 -26.22 18.55 -4.76
C PRO A 29 -26.84 19.78 -4.08
N ARG A 30 -28.14 19.70 -3.77
CA ARG A 30 -28.87 20.79 -3.08
C ARG A 30 -28.37 20.93 -1.65
N PHE A 31 -28.33 19.82 -0.92
CA PHE A 31 -27.81 19.76 0.44
C PHE A 31 -26.37 20.28 0.55
N ALA A 32 -25.49 19.88 -0.38
CA ALA A 32 -24.11 20.35 -0.41
C ALA A 32 -24.02 21.87 -0.63
N ARG A 33 -24.84 22.44 -1.53
CA ARG A 33 -24.91 23.89 -1.76
C ARG A 33 -25.44 24.65 -0.55
N GLU A 34 -26.46 24.12 0.12
CA GLU A 34 -27.01 24.72 1.34
C GLU A 34 -25.99 24.71 2.47
N ARG A 35 -25.30 23.58 2.70
CA ARG A 35 -24.22 23.48 3.68
C ARG A 35 -23.05 24.40 3.36
N LEU A 36 -22.64 24.50 2.08
CA LEU A 36 -21.59 25.41 1.65
C LEU A 36 -21.96 26.88 1.91
N ARG A 37 -23.20 27.27 1.63
CA ARG A 37 -23.70 28.62 1.96
C ARG A 37 -23.71 28.87 3.47
N ALA A 38 -24.06 27.87 4.28
CA ALA A 38 -24.09 27.98 5.73
C ALA A 38 -22.69 28.10 6.37
N LEU A 39 -21.65 27.55 5.73
CA LEU A 39 -20.25 27.69 6.20
C LEU A 39 -19.73 29.13 6.06
N GLY A 40 -20.25 29.91 5.10
CA GLY A 40 -19.83 31.29 4.87
C GLY A 40 -18.50 31.41 4.12
N PRO A 41 -17.85 32.59 4.14
CA PRO A 41 -16.59 32.82 3.45
C PRO A 41 -15.42 32.10 4.14
N ILE A 42 -14.41 31.71 3.34
CA ILE A 42 -13.22 31.01 3.84
C ILE A 42 -12.47 31.88 4.85
N SER A 43 -12.30 31.34 6.05
CA SER A 43 -11.58 31.93 7.18
C SER A 43 -10.07 32.01 6.93
N LEU A 44 -9.37 32.81 7.74
CA LEU A 44 -7.91 32.90 7.67
C LEU A 44 -7.24 31.56 7.97
N ALA A 45 -7.74 30.84 8.98
CA ALA A 45 -7.23 29.52 9.36
C ALA A 45 -7.35 28.52 8.20
N GLU A 46 -8.50 28.48 7.51
CA GLU A 46 -8.69 27.62 6.34
C GLU A 46 -7.78 28.01 5.17
N LYS A 47 -7.51 29.31 4.96
CA LYS A 47 -6.55 29.76 3.94
C LYS A 47 -5.11 29.33 4.25
N ILE A 48 -4.71 29.42 5.51
CA ILE A 48 -3.38 28.97 5.97
C ILE A 48 -3.28 27.45 5.78
N THR A 49 -4.29 26.69 6.21
CA THR A 49 -4.33 25.23 6.01
C THR A 49 -4.24 24.87 4.53
N LEU A 50 -4.97 25.56 3.66
CA LEU A 50 -4.91 25.35 2.21
C LEU A 50 -3.52 25.68 1.65
N ALA A 51 -2.89 26.77 2.09
CA ALA A 51 -1.53 27.13 1.67
C ALA A 51 -0.50 26.08 2.10
N VAL A 52 -0.60 25.57 3.33
CA VAL A 52 0.24 24.47 3.83
C VAL A 52 0.01 23.20 3.02
N PHE A 53 -1.24 22.85 2.72
CA PHE A 53 -1.56 21.70 1.88
C PHE A 53 -0.92 21.79 0.50
N LEU A 54 -1.05 22.96 -0.17
CA LEU A 54 -0.41 23.19 -1.46
C LEU A 54 1.12 23.14 -1.38
N LEU A 55 1.72 23.71 -0.32
CA LEU A 55 3.15 23.62 -0.07
C LEU A 55 3.59 22.16 0.05
N LEU A 56 2.87 21.34 0.81
CA LEU A 56 3.19 19.91 0.95
C LEU A 56 3.12 19.18 -0.39
N LEU A 57 2.13 19.47 -1.24
CA LEU A 57 2.05 18.90 -2.59
C LEU A 57 3.26 19.31 -3.45
N VAL A 58 3.69 20.57 -3.37
CA VAL A 58 4.88 21.06 -4.09
C VAL A 58 6.14 20.35 -3.63
N LEU A 59 6.31 20.17 -2.32
CA LEU A 59 7.46 19.47 -1.75
C LEU A 59 7.45 17.97 -2.10
N TRP A 60 6.30 17.29 -1.97
CA TRP A 60 6.19 15.86 -2.27
C TRP A 60 6.24 15.51 -3.74
N ALA A 61 5.87 16.43 -4.63
CA ALA A 61 6.04 16.27 -6.06
C ALA A 61 7.49 16.58 -6.52
N ASP A 62 8.42 16.82 -5.57
CA ASP A 62 9.82 17.16 -5.84
C ASP A 62 9.99 18.33 -6.83
N ILE A 63 9.00 19.25 -6.89
CA ILE A 63 9.05 20.43 -7.78
C ILE A 63 10.29 21.30 -7.51
N PRO A 64 10.73 21.53 -6.25
CA PRO A 64 11.97 22.26 -5.98
C PRO A 64 13.20 21.56 -6.57
N ALA A 65 13.29 20.23 -6.47
CA ALA A 65 14.39 19.48 -7.05
C ALA A 65 14.39 19.58 -8.58
N TRP A 66 13.21 19.51 -9.19
CA TRP A 66 13.06 19.67 -10.65
C TRP A 66 13.50 21.04 -11.16
N LEU A 67 13.25 22.11 -10.40
CA LEU A 67 13.58 23.48 -10.79
C LEU A 67 15.01 23.92 -10.43
N LEU A 68 15.54 23.44 -9.30
CA LEU A 68 16.77 23.95 -8.68
C LEU A 68 17.88 22.90 -8.56
N GLY A 69 17.62 21.66 -8.96
CA GLY A 69 18.53 20.51 -8.93
C GLY A 69 18.33 19.59 -7.71
N ASP A 70 18.90 18.38 -7.80
CA ASP A 70 18.69 17.27 -6.84
C ASP A 70 18.99 17.62 -5.37
N GLY A 71 19.87 18.61 -5.13
CA GLY A 71 20.17 19.10 -3.78
C GLY A 71 18.99 19.74 -3.05
N TRP A 72 17.88 20.03 -3.75
CA TRP A 72 16.65 20.59 -3.21
C TRP A 72 15.54 19.56 -2.99
N SER A 73 15.82 18.27 -3.15
CA SER A 73 14.84 17.22 -2.82
C SER A 73 14.59 17.20 -1.31
N VAL A 74 13.30 17.10 -0.94
CA VAL A 74 12.86 17.11 0.45
C VAL A 74 12.21 15.77 0.77
N ASN A 75 12.77 15.06 1.75
CA ASN A 75 12.17 13.81 2.24
C ASN A 75 10.73 14.05 2.71
N ALA A 76 9.83 13.11 2.40
CA ALA A 76 8.41 13.23 2.71
C ALA A 76 8.10 13.50 4.19
N THR A 77 8.87 12.90 5.11
CA THR A 77 8.76 13.12 6.56
C THR A 77 9.14 14.55 6.92
N THR A 78 10.23 15.07 6.35
CA THR A 78 10.67 16.45 6.56
C THR A 78 9.62 17.44 6.05
N ALA A 79 9.06 17.21 4.86
CA ALA A 79 7.97 18.02 4.34
C ALA A 79 6.77 18.05 5.30
N ALA A 80 6.35 16.89 5.83
CA ALA A 80 5.27 16.81 6.80
C ALA A 80 5.56 17.61 8.09
N PHE A 81 6.78 17.54 8.62
CA PHE A 81 7.18 18.36 9.79
C PHE A 81 7.23 19.86 9.48
N VAL A 82 7.62 20.27 8.28
CA VAL A 82 7.54 21.67 7.85
C VAL A 82 6.08 22.15 7.86
N GLY A 83 5.17 21.37 7.28
CA GLY A 83 3.74 21.70 7.30
C GLY A 83 3.19 21.79 8.72
N LEU A 84 3.53 20.82 9.58
CA LEU A 84 3.15 20.83 10.99
C LEU A 84 3.69 22.06 11.73
N ALA A 85 4.95 22.42 11.51
CA ALA A 85 5.58 23.59 12.12
C ALA A 85 4.85 24.88 11.71
N ILE A 86 4.49 25.04 10.44
CA ILE A 86 3.73 26.20 9.96
C ILE A 86 2.35 26.26 10.63
N LEU A 87 1.63 25.14 10.74
CA LEU A 87 0.31 25.10 11.37
C LEU A 87 0.36 25.43 12.87
N LEU A 88 1.42 25.00 13.58
CA LEU A 88 1.65 25.36 14.97
C LEU A 88 2.05 26.83 15.14
N CYS A 89 3.01 27.32 14.35
CA CYS A 89 3.48 28.70 14.42
C CYS A 89 2.41 29.72 14.03
N SER A 90 1.50 29.35 13.13
CA SER A 90 0.36 30.19 12.74
C SER A 90 -0.81 30.15 13.73
N GLY A 91 -0.78 29.26 14.73
CA GLY A 91 -1.85 29.09 15.71
C GLY A 91 -3.10 28.41 15.15
N VAL A 92 -3.04 27.85 13.93
CA VAL A 92 -4.13 27.07 13.34
C VAL A 92 -4.31 25.74 14.06
N LEU A 93 -3.20 25.14 14.52
CA LEU A 93 -3.20 24.02 15.45
C LEU A 93 -2.56 24.43 16.76
N SER A 94 -3.17 24.04 17.87
CA SER A 94 -2.53 24.13 19.19
C SER A 94 -1.73 22.86 19.48
N TRP A 95 -0.81 22.94 20.44
CA TRP A 95 -0.10 21.76 20.93
C TRP A 95 -1.05 20.71 21.54
N ASP A 96 -2.11 21.19 22.21
CA ASP A 96 -3.13 20.34 22.81
C ASP A 96 -3.94 19.56 21.75
N ASP A 97 -4.19 20.16 20.58
CA ASP A 97 -4.83 19.47 19.45
C ASP A 97 -3.99 18.27 18.97
N LEU A 98 -2.66 18.41 18.95
CA LEU A 98 -1.75 17.31 18.60
C LEU A 98 -1.73 16.20 19.65
N LEU A 99 -1.70 16.55 20.93
CA LEU A 99 -1.77 15.56 22.01
C LEU A 99 -3.09 14.79 22.01
N LYS A 100 -4.19 15.46 21.65
CA LYS A 100 -5.52 14.86 21.54
C LYS A 100 -5.69 13.99 20.29
N CYS A 101 -4.75 14.02 19.33
CA CYS A 101 -4.78 13.18 18.14
C CYS A 101 -4.40 11.72 18.44
N LYS A 102 -5.22 11.03 19.25
CA LYS A 102 -4.96 9.67 19.75
C LYS A 102 -4.64 8.66 18.64
N GLY A 103 -5.32 8.75 17.49
CA GLY A 103 -5.09 7.83 16.37
C GLY A 103 -3.68 7.90 15.80
N ALA A 104 -3.07 9.10 15.75
CA ALA A 104 -1.69 9.25 15.31
C ALA A 104 -0.71 8.62 16.30
N TRP A 105 -0.89 8.88 17.60
CA TRP A 105 -0.05 8.30 18.66
C TRP A 105 -0.17 6.78 18.74
N ASP A 106 -1.40 6.26 18.70
CA ASP A 106 -1.66 4.82 18.69
C ASP A 106 -0.94 4.15 17.52
N THR A 107 -1.14 4.67 16.30
CA THR A 107 -0.46 4.19 15.09
C THR A 107 1.05 4.19 15.24
N VAL A 108 1.66 5.28 15.72
CA VAL A 108 3.12 5.35 15.92
C VAL A 108 3.61 4.27 16.88
N MET A 109 2.91 4.07 18.00
CA MET A 109 3.33 3.13 19.05
C MET A 109 3.34 1.68 18.57
N TRP A 110 2.25 1.19 18.00
CA TRP A 110 2.18 -0.21 17.60
C TRP A 110 2.87 -0.46 16.25
N PHE A 111 2.82 0.49 15.30
CA PHE A 111 3.46 0.33 13.99
C PHE A 111 4.98 0.27 14.11
N ALA A 112 5.58 1.08 15.00
CA ALA A 112 7.02 1.04 15.26
C ALA A 112 7.49 -0.34 15.76
N ALA A 113 6.75 -0.96 16.68
CA ALA A 113 7.06 -2.28 17.20
C ALA A 113 7.01 -3.35 16.10
N LEU A 114 5.99 -3.32 15.23
CA LEU A 114 5.87 -4.28 14.14
C LEU A 114 6.95 -4.10 13.06
N VAL A 115 7.30 -2.86 12.71
CA VAL A 115 8.39 -2.57 11.76
C VAL A 115 9.72 -3.07 12.30
N MET A 116 9.99 -2.89 13.60
CA MET A 116 11.17 -3.44 14.27
C MET A 116 11.21 -4.98 14.17
N MET A 117 10.13 -5.67 14.52
CA MET A 117 10.05 -7.14 14.44
C MET A 117 10.27 -7.65 13.02
N ALA A 118 9.62 -7.05 12.02
CA ALA A 118 9.79 -7.41 10.62
C ALA A 118 11.24 -7.23 10.13
N THR A 119 11.91 -6.18 10.60
CA THR A 119 13.33 -5.93 10.29
C THR A 119 14.24 -7.04 10.85
N PHE A 120 13.96 -7.52 12.07
CA PHE A 120 14.72 -8.62 12.66
C PHE A 120 14.46 -9.97 11.99
N LEU A 121 13.25 -10.23 11.50
CA LEU A 121 12.97 -11.43 10.69
C LEU A 121 13.90 -11.52 9.47
N GLY A 122 14.13 -10.39 8.79
CA GLY A 122 15.09 -10.30 7.70
C GLY A 122 16.53 -10.51 8.16
N LYS A 123 16.97 -9.78 9.20
CA LYS A 123 18.36 -9.83 9.70
C LYS A 123 18.77 -11.19 10.27
N LEU A 124 17.86 -11.93 10.88
CA LEU A 124 18.13 -13.22 11.51
C LEU A 124 18.17 -14.39 10.51
N GLY A 125 17.98 -14.12 9.20
CA GLY A 125 18.11 -15.14 8.15
C GLY A 125 16.89 -16.05 7.99
N LEU A 126 15.82 -15.84 8.76
CA LEU A 126 14.58 -16.62 8.65
C LEU A 126 14.02 -16.61 7.23
N ILE A 127 14.09 -15.45 6.58
CA ILE A 127 13.56 -15.26 5.23
C ILE A 127 14.38 -16.01 4.17
N ALA A 128 15.71 -15.98 4.28
CA ALA A 128 16.58 -16.74 3.40
C ALA A 128 16.30 -18.25 3.56
N TRP A 129 16.27 -18.73 4.81
CA TRP A 129 15.92 -20.11 5.13
C TRP A 129 14.55 -20.52 4.59
N LEU A 130 13.52 -19.68 4.75
CA LEU A 130 12.17 -19.97 4.27
C LEU A 130 12.14 -20.11 2.75
N SER A 131 12.73 -19.15 2.02
CA SER A 131 12.73 -19.17 0.55
C SER A 131 13.43 -20.41 -0.01
N GLN A 132 14.58 -20.80 0.56
CA GLN A 132 15.34 -21.97 0.15
C GLN A 132 14.60 -23.27 0.49
N SER A 133 13.99 -23.35 1.68
CA SER A 133 13.22 -24.52 2.11
C SER A 133 12.01 -24.75 1.20
N VAL A 134 11.26 -23.70 0.88
CA VAL A 134 10.12 -23.77 -0.04
C VAL A 134 10.58 -24.16 -1.44
N SER A 135 11.67 -23.57 -1.94
CA SER A 135 12.24 -23.92 -3.24
C SER A 135 12.65 -25.39 -3.33
N ALA A 136 13.33 -25.91 -2.31
CA ALA A 136 13.78 -27.30 -2.27
C ALA A 136 12.60 -28.29 -2.23
N LEU A 137 11.52 -27.95 -1.49
CA LEU A 137 10.30 -28.73 -1.49
C LEU A 137 9.62 -28.76 -2.86
N ILE A 138 9.60 -27.62 -3.57
CA ILE A 138 9.03 -27.53 -4.91
C ILE A 138 9.84 -28.37 -5.91
N ASP A 139 11.15 -28.24 -5.87
CA ASP A 139 12.05 -29.01 -6.76
C ASP A 139 11.90 -30.51 -6.51
N GLY A 140 11.84 -30.93 -5.24
CA GLY A 140 11.60 -32.33 -4.86
C GLY A 140 10.25 -32.90 -5.31
N MET A 141 9.25 -32.06 -5.60
CA MET A 141 7.97 -32.48 -6.19
C MET A 141 8.04 -32.71 -7.71
N GLY A 142 9.16 -32.39 -8.37
CA GLY A 142 9.31 -32.49 -9.82
C GLY A 142 8.34 -31.59 -10.59
N MET A 143 7.95 -30.47 -9.98
CA MET A 143 6.91 -29.59 -10.52
C MET A 143 7.42 -28.80 -11.72
N HIS A 144 6.59 -28.64 -12.75
CA HIS A 144 6.89 -27.74 -13.86
C HIS A 144 7.09 -26.31 -13.35
N TRP A 145 7.99 -25.54 -13.99
CA TRP A 145 8.38 -24.20 -13.53
C TRP A 145 7.19 -23.26 -13.30
N VAL A 146 6.10 -23.41 -14.07
CA VAL A 146 4.86 -22.64 -13.88
C VAL A 146 4.25 -22.90 -12.50
N GLY A 147 4.14 -24.17 -12.09
CA GLY A 147 3.61 -24.52 -10.77
C GLY A 147 4.51 -24.02 -9.65
N GLY A 148 5.83 -24.13 -9.84
CA GLY A 148 6.81 -23.61 -8.89
C GLY A 148 6.73 -22.09 -8.73
N MET A 149 6.62 -21.35 -9.84
CA MET A 149 6.39 -19.91 -9.85
C MET A 149 5.12 -19.55 -9.08
N LEU A 150 3.99 -20.21 -9.38
CA LEU A 150 2.72 -19.95 -8.70
C LEU A 150 2.82 -20.17 -7.19
N LEU A 151 3.41 -21.28 -6.75
CA LEU A 151 3.55 -21.56 -5.32
C LEU A 151 4.47 -20.56 -4.63
N LEU A 152 5.62 -20.23 -5.24
CA LEU A 152 6.53 -19.22 -4.72
C LEU A 152 5.86 -17.84 -4.61
N THR A 153 5.11 -17.43 -5.62
CA THR A 153 4.37 -16.16 -5.59
C THR A 153 3.30 -16.15 -4.51
N LEU A 154 2.57 -17.25 -4.30
CA LEU A 154 1.58 -17.35 -3.23
C LEU A 154 2.23 -17.26 -1.85
N VAL A 155 3.34 -17.98 -1.63
CA VAL A 155 4.09 -17.90 -0.38
C VAL A 155 4.64 -16.49 -0.17
N TYR A 156 5.21 -15.87 -1.21
CA TYR A 156 5.69 -14.49 -1.17
C TYR A 156 4.58 -13.52 -0.75
N VAL A 157 3.43 -13.52 -1.42
CA VAL A 157 2.33 -12.60 -1.12
C VAL A 157 1.76 -12.83 0.28
N TYR A 158 1.47 -14.08 0.64
CA TYR A 158 0.81 -14.36 1.92
C TYR A 158 1.77 -14.35 3.12
N ALA A 159 3.08 -14.41 2.90
CA ALA A 159 4.04 -14.08 3.95
C ALA A 159 3.86 -12.63 4.45
N HIS A 160 3.24 -11.74 3.66
CA HIS A 160 2.96 -10.37 4.08
C HIS A 160 2.02 -10.26 5.28
N TYR A 161 1.24 -11.30 5.64
CA TYR A 161 0.53 -11.34 6.92
C TYR A 161 1.47 -11.17 8.13
N PHE A 162 2.75 -11.52 7.99
CA PHE A 162 3.78 -11.38 9.03
C PHE A 162 4.59 -10.08 8.93
N PHE A 163 4.27 -9.19 7.99
CA PHE A 163 4.95 -7.91 7.80
C PHE A 163 3.99 -6.74 7.98
N ALA A 164 4.46 -5.69 8.64
CA ALA A 164 3.75 -4.41 8.74
C ALA A 164 4.25 -3.34 7.76
N SER A 165 5.17 -3.71 6.86
CA SER A 165 5.72 -2.78 5.89
C SER A 165 6.01 -3.51 4.59
N THR A 166 5.45 -2.97 3.50
CA THR A 166 5.74 -3.41 2.14
C THR A 166 7.23 -3.28 1.84
N THR A 167 7.87 -2.18 2.25
CA THR A 167 9.31 -1.98 2.06
C THR A 167 10.14 -3.02 2.82
N ALA A 168 9.79 -3.32 4.07
CA ALA A 168 10.47 -4.35 4.85
C ALA A 168 10.32 -5.73 4.21
N HIS A 169 9.11 -6.06 3.74
CA HIS A 169 8.84 -7.31 3.03
C HIS A 169 9.67 -7.42 1.76
N ILE A 170 9.65 -6.41 0.88
CA ILE A 170 10.38 -6.42 -0.39
C ILE A 170 11.87 -6.57 -0.13
N THR A 171 12.44 -5.74 0.76
CA THR A 171 13.87 -5.76 1.09
C THR A 171 14.32 -7.13 1.60
N ALA A 172 13.48 -7.81 2.38
CA ALA A 172 13.81 -9.11 2.94
C ALA A 172 13.60 -10.27 1.97
N MET A 173 12.48 -10.29 1.24
CA MET A 173 12.00 -11.48 0.54
C MET A 173 12.28 -11.46 -0.96
N PHE A 174 12.30 -10.29 -1.60
CA PHE A 174 12.27 -10.20 -3.07
C PHE A 174 13.45 -10.93 -3.72
N ALA A 175 14.68 -10.59 -3.33
CA ALA A 175 15.88 -11.18 -3.94
C ALA A 175 15.97 -12.69 -3.70
N ALA A 176 15.62 -13.15 -2.50
CA ALA A 176 15.69 -14.56 -2.13
C ALA A 176 14.66 -15.40 -2.89
N PHE A 177 13.41 -14.92 -2.98
CA PHE A 177 12.36 -15.59 -3.73
C PHE A 177 12.65 -15.55 -5.23
N PHE A 178 13.13 -14.42 -5.75
CA PHE A 178 13.55 -14.30 -7.15
C PHE A 178 14.59 -15.35 -7.51
N ALA A 179 15.68 -15.45 -6.73
CA ALA A 179 16.72 -16.45 -6.92
C ALA A 179 16.19 -17.89 -6.87
N ALA A 180 15.28 -18.19 -5.94
CA ALA A 180 14.63 -19.50 -5.86
C ALA A 180 13.84 -19.85 -7.14
N GLY A 181 13.07 -18.89 -7.69
CA GLY A 181 12.34 -19.13 -8.94
C GLY A 181 13.27 -19.31 -10.14
N LEU A 182 14.40 -18.61 -10.19
CA LEU A 182 15.40 -18.83 -11.24
C LEU A 182 15.98 -20.26 -11.17
N ALA A 183 16.21 -20.80 -9.98
CA ALA A 183 16.67 -22.17 -9.79
C ALA A 183 15.64 -23.21 -10.28
N LEU A 184 14.35 -22.88 -10.23
CA LEU A 184 13.26 -23.70 -10.77
C LEU A 184 13.03 -23.50 -12.29
N GLY A 185 13.87 -22.72 -12.97
CA GLY A 185 13.79 -22.48 -14.41
C GLY A 185 12.73 -21.48 -14.86
N VAL A 186 12.22 -20.64 -13.94
CA VAL A 186 11.25 -19.59 -14.31
C VAL A 186 11.94 -18.50 -15.15
N PRO A 187 11.34 -18.02 -16.26
CA PRO A 187 11.90 -16.93 -17.04
C PRO A 187 12.17 -15.67 -16.18
N PRO A 188 13.40 -15.11 -16.17
CA PRO A 188 13.78 -14.06 -15.22
C PRO A 188 12.91 -12.80 -15.30
N ALA A 189 12.65 -12.30 -16.51
CA ALA A 189 11.88 -11.07 -16.69
C ALA A 189 10.41 -11.26 -16.29
N LEU A 190 9.79 -12.40 -16.62
CA LEU A 190 8.45 -12.75 -16.12
C LEU A 190 8.42 -12.73 -14.60
N PHE A 191 9.34 -13.43 -13.94
CA PHE A 191 9.26 -13.59 -12.50
C PHE A 191 9.56 -12.30 -11.74
N ALA A 192 10.47 -11.47 -12.26
CA ALA A 192 10.74 -10.15 -11.71
C ALA A 192 9.47 -9.28 -11.74
N LEU A 193 8.74 -9.29 -12.86
CA LEU A 193 7.47 -8.56 -12.99
C LEU A 193 6.40 -9.13 -12.06
N VAL A 194 6.24 -10.46 -12.01
CA VAL A 194 5.28 -11.12 -11.11
C VAL A 194 5.54 -10.71 -9.67
N LEU A 195 6.77 -10.84 -9.16
CA LEU A 195 7.10 -10.46 -7.79
C LEU A 195 6.90 -8.96 -7.56
N ALA A 196 7.33 -8.10 -8.48
CA ALA A 196 7.24 -6.65 -8.33
C ALA A 196 5.78 -6.18 -8.21
N PHE A 197 4.89 -6.68 -9.08
CA PHE A 197 3.47 -6.33 -9.00
C PHE A 197 2.79 -7.01 -7.80
N SER A 198 3.14 -8.25 -7.47
CA SER A 198 2.68 -8.90 -6.23
C SER A 198 3.02 -8.10 -4.97
N SER A 199 4.14 -7.36 -4.96
CA SER A 199 4.49 -6.45 -3.87
C SER A 199 3.50 -5.30 -3.67
N SER A 200 2.82 -4.86 -4.72
CA SER A 200 1.73 -3.88 -4.61
C SER A 200 0.40 -4.57 -4.27
N LEU A 201 0.15 -5.76 -4.81
CA LEU A 201 -1.12 -6.47 -4.59
C LEU A 201 -1.30 -6.97 -3.15
N MET A 202 -0.21 -7.33 -2.47
CA MET A 202 -0.24 -7.77 -1.07
C MET A 202 -0.71 -6.67 -0.08
N MET A 203 -0.72 -5.40 -0.52
CA MET A 203 -1.11 -4.25 0.30
C MET A 203 -2.57 -4.31 0.79
N SER A 204 -3.43 -5.13 0.16
CA SER A 204 -4.84 -5.28 0.56
C SER A 204 -5.06 -6.22 1.75
N LEU A 205 -4.07 -7.03 2.14
CA LEU A 205 -4.30 -8.19 3.01
C LEU A 205 -4.70 -7.83 4.45
N THR A 206 -3.95 -6.92 5.09
CA THR A 206 -4.11 -6.60 6.51
C THR A 206 -4.23 -5.09 6.73
N HIS A 207 -4.93 -4.72 7.80
CA HIS A 207 -5.06 -3.33 8.26
C HIS A 207 -3.72 -2.66 8.65
N TYR A 208 -2.63 -3.44 8.74
CA TYR A 208 -1.28 -2.97 9.05
C TYR A 208 -0.25 -3.20 7.93
N GLY A 209 -0.63 -3.80 6.80
CA GLY A 209 0.35 -4.20 5.76
C GLY A 209 1.05 -3.01 5.08
N THR A 210 0.50 -1.80 5.25
CA THR A 210 1.01 -0.56 4.65
C THR A 210 1.01 0.56 5.66
N GLY A 211 1.72 1.66 5.37
CA GLY A 211 1.67 2.85 6.21
C GLY A 211 0.31 3.57 6.18
N THR A 212 -0.49 3.38 5.12
CA THR A 212 -1.78 4.05 4.95
C THR A 212 -2.96 3.26 5.51
N ALA A 213 -2.86 1.92 5.55
CA ALA A 213 -3.95 1.06 6.03
C ALA A 213 -4.38 1.34 7.48
N PRO A 214 -3.46 1.57 8.45
CA PRO A 214 -3.80 1.93 9.83
C PRO A 214 -4.64 3.20 9.93
N ILE A 215 -4.33 4.20 9.09
CA ILE A 215 -5.02 5.49 9.08
C ILE A 215 -6.47 5.30 8.66
N ILE A 216 -6.71 4.49 7.62
CA ILE A 216 -8.05 4.20 7.12
C ILE A 216 -8.80 3.30 8.11
N PHE A 217 -8.16 2.25 8.64
CA PHE A 217 -8.78 1.34 9.60
C PHE A 217 -9.15 2.05 10.92
N GLY A 218 -8.28 2.95 11.39
CA GLY A 218 -8.49 3.76 12.60
C GLY A 218 -9.68 4.72 12.53
N SER A 219 -10.29 4.90 11.35
CA SER A 219 -11.54 5.66 11.20
C SER A 219 -12.77 4.99 11.83
N GLY A 220 -12.69 3.69 12.14
CA GLY A 220 -13.74 2.95 12.85
C GLY A 220 -14.95 2.55 11.99
N TYR A 221 -14.91 2.75 10.67
CA TYR A 221 -16.02 2.41 9.77
C TYR A 221 -16.10 0.94 9.36
N VAL A 222 -15.03 0.15 9.56
CA VAL A 222 -14.94 -1.24 9.09
C VAL A 222 -14.40 -2.13 10.20
N THR A 223 -14.97 -3.30 10.39
CA THR A 223 -14.48 -4.27 11.39
C THR A 223 -13.23 -5.02 10.90
N LEU A 224 -12.45 -5.58 11.84
CA LEU A 224 -11.26 -6.38 11.51
C LEU A 224 -11.59 -7.55 10.56
N GLY A 225 -12.69 -8.26 10.83
CA GLY A 225 -13.11 -9.39 10.02
C GLY A 225 -13.49 -9.00 8.59
N GLU A 226 -14.20 -7.89 8.42
CA GLU A 226 -14.55 -7.36 7.09
C GLU A 226 -13.31 -6.94 6.32
N TRP A 227 -12.37 -6.25 6.97
CA TRP A 227 -11.12 -5.85 6.35
C TRP A 227 -10.34 -7.05 5.82
N TRP A 228 -10.10 -8.06 6.65
CA TRP A 228 -9.29 -9.22 6.29
C TRP A 228 -9.97 -10.11 5.25
N LYS A 229 -11.29 -10.31 5.37
CA LYS A 229 -12.06 -11.07 4.37
C LYS A 229 -12.01 -10.37 3.01
N THR A 230 -12.23 -9.06 2.98
CA THR A 230 -12.15 -8.26 1.74
C THR A 230 -10.73 -8.33 1.18
N GLY A 231 -9.72 -8.12 2.02
CA GLY A 231 -8.32 -8.15 1.65
C GLY A 231 -7.89 -9.44 0.96
N PHE A 232 -8.31 -10.58 1.52
CA PHE A 232 -8.06 -11.91 0.95
C PHE A 232 -8.79 -12.15 -0.37
N ILE A 233 -10.05 -11.72 -0.49
CA ILE A 233 -10.80 -11.84 -1.74
C ILE A 233 -10.16 -10.98 -2.84
N LEU A 234 -9.80 -9.74 -2.53
CA LEU A 234 -9.13 -8.85 -3.47
C LEU A 234 -7.74 -9.36 -3.86
N SER A 235 -6.98 -9.95 -2.94
CA SER A 235 -5.68 -10.54 -3.27
C SER A 235 -5.84 -11.72 -4.21
N ALA A 236 -6.82 -12.61 -3.98
CA ALA A 236 -7.09 -13.73 -4.86
C ALA A 236 -7.48 -13.26 -6.27
N VAL A 237 -8.44 -12.34 -6.40
CA VAL A 237 -8.88 -11.82 -7.69
C VAL A 237 -7.75 -11.11 -8.42
N ASN A 238 -6.98 -10.27 -7.72
CA ASN A 238 -5.83 -9.60 -8.32
C ASN A 238 -4.75 -10.59 -8.75
N LEU A 239 -4.38 -11.55 -7.92
CA LEU A 239 -3.35 -12.53 -8.29
C LEU A 239 -3.79 -13.34 -9.52
N THR A 240 -5.05 -13.80 -9.56
CA THR A 240 -5.58 -14.48 -10.74
C THR A 240 -5.51 -13.59 -11.99
N LEU A 241 -5.93 -12.33 -11.89
CA LEU A 241 -5.89 -11.37 -12.99
C LEU A 241 -4.44 -11.14 -13.49
N TRP A 242 -3.51 -10.87 -12.58
CA TRP A 242 -2.14 -10.52 -12.92
C TRP A 242 -1.32 -11.73 -13.41
N LEU A 243 -1.53 -12.91 -12.84
CA LEU A 243 -0.85 -14.14 -13.27
C LEU A 243 -1.42 -14.72 -14.58
N SER A 244 -2.66 -14.38 -14.95
CA SER A 244 -3.23 -14.78 -16.24
C SER A 244 -3.04 -13.69 -17.29
N VAL A 245 -3.79 -12.61 -17.17
CA VAL A 245 -3.84 -11.51 -18.13
C VAL A 245 -2.55 -10.72 -18.15
N GLY A 246 -1.89 -10.54 -17.00
CA GLY A 246 -0.57 -9.90 -16.94
C GLY A 246 0.51 -10.73 -17.62
N SER A 247 0.59 -12.03 -17.32
CA SER A 247 1.54 -12.93 -17.97
C SER A 247 1.35 -13.00 -19.49
N LEU A 248 0.11 -13.09 -19.99
CA LEU A 248 -0.19 -13.05 -21.43
C LEU A 248 0.22 -11.71 -22.07
N TRP A 249 -0.04 -10.61 -21.37
CA TRP A 249 0.36 -9.28 -21.84
C TRP A 249 1.87 -9.12 -21.93
N TRP A 250 2.61 -9.62 -20.94
CA TRP A 250 4.08 -9.58 -20.96
C TRP A 250 4.68 -10.50 -22.02
N HIS A 251 4.02 -11.62 -22.31
CA HIS A 251 4.41 -12.49 -23.43
C HIS A 251 4.24 -11.75 -24.76
N TRP A 252 3.10 -11.06 -24.96
CA TRP A 252 2.86 -10.25 -26.15
C TRP A 252 3.87 -9.10 -26.32
N LEU A 253 4.36 -8.53 -25.21
CA LEU A 253 5.42 -7.53 -25.22
C LEU A 253 6.84 -8.10 -25.41
N GLY A 254 7.00 -9.42 -25.47
CA GLY A 254 8.28 -10.09 -25.63
C GLY A 254 9.14 -10.14 -24.36
N TYR A 255 8.53 -10.04 -23.18
CA TYR A 255 9.25 -10.12 -21.90
C TYR A 255 9.46 -11.55 -21.39
N TRP A 256 8.83 -12.55 -22.00
CA TRP A 256 9.12 -13.97 -21.80
C TRP A 256 8.45 -14.81 -22.88
#